data_AF-A0A5B7D1B5-F1
#
_entry.id   AF-A0A5B7D1B5-F1
#
_cell.length_a   1.000
_cell.length_b   1.000
_cell.length_c   1.000
_cell.angle_alpha   90.00
_cell.angle_beta   90.00
_cell.angle_gamma   90.00
#
_symmetry.space_group_name_H-M   'P 1'
#
loop_
_entity.id
_entity.type
_entity.pdbx_description
1 polymer ?
#
loop_
_entity_poly.entity_id
_entity_poly.type
_entity_poly.pdbx_seq_one_letter_code
_entity_poly.pdbx_strand_id
1 'polypeptide(L)'
;MGYNHHGLVYSINVIFPQKVLAGKTPRHFLCRALLSAKTMETAQQILRDRGTGSADGFSVNMSFTRQEGDHLFHNAEVGPAQDTDESPMSILTLSPGEHLLHTNKFLRLTHIPEEVGLCMTSSDHRHARAAQLPSPDNREDLECSTY
;
A
#
# COMPACT_ATOMS: atom_id res chain seq x y z
N MET A 1 1.09 8.14 5.93
CA MET A 1 2.50 7.73 6.00
C MET A 1 2.97 7.98 7.41
N GLY A 2 3.86 7.13 7.93
CA GLY A 2 4.38 7.32 9.27
C GLY A 2 5.23 6.16 9.74
N TYR A 3 5.68 6.26 10.99
CA TYR A 3 6.44 5.23 11.66
C TYR A 3 6.06 5.14 13.13
N ASN A 4 6.42 4.06 13.81
CA ASN A 4 6.18 3.90 15.24
C ASN A 4 7.40 3.35 16.00
N HIS A 5 7.30 3.30 17.33
CA HIS A 5 8.38 2.83 18.20
C HIS A 5 8.59 1.30 18.14
N HIS A 6 7.69 0.55 17.52
CA HIS A 6 7.86 -0.88 17.25
C HIS A 6 8.68 -1.15 15.98
N GLY A 7 9.09 -0.10 15.27
CA GLY A 7 9.93 -0.21 14.08
C GLY A 7 9.16 -0.30 12.77
N LEU A 8 7.81 -0.21 12.79
CA LEU A 8 7.03 -0.05 11.56
C LEU A 8 7.40 1.28 10.90
N VAL A 9 7.65 1.23 9.59
CA VAL A 9 7.65 2.40 8.70
C VAL A 9 6.73 2.08 7.53
N TYR A 10 5.86 3.02 7.15
CA TYR A 10 4.96 2.81 6.02
C TYR A 10 4.63 4.08 5.21
N SER A 11 4.37 3.87 3.92
CA SER A 11 3.81 4.85 3.00
C SER A 11 2.45 4.38 2.46
N ILE A 12 1.68 5.30 1.88
CA ILE A 12 0.34 5.01 1.32
C ILE A 12 0.25 5.60 -0.08
N ASN A 13 -0.23 4.80 -1.02
CA ASN A 13 -0.72 5.26 -2.31
C ASN A 13 -2.24 5.11 -2.34
N VAL A 14 -2.96 6.20 -2.57
CA VAL A 14 -4.42 6.17 -2.70
C VAL A 14 -4.79 5.54 -4.04
N ILE A 15 -5.74 4.61 -4.03
CA ILE A 15 -6.30 4.00 -5.23
C ILE A 15 -7.76 4.46 -5.33
N PHE A 16 -8.24 4.69 -6.53
CA PHE A 16 -9.58 5.23 -6.75
C PHE A 16 -10.52 4.12 -7.25
N PRO A 17 -11.12 3.32 -6.35
CA PRO A 17 -12.16 2.37 -6.76
C PRO A 17 -13.37 3.14 -7.29
N GLN A 18 -14.12 2.53 -8.21
CA GLN A 18 -15.33 3.11 -8.78
C GLN A 18 -16.39 3.42 -7.71
N LYS A 19 -16.39 2.67 -6.61
CA LYS A 19 -17.30 2.85 -5.49
C LYS A 19 -16.52 3.01 -4.19
N VAL A 20 -16.80 4.10 -3.49
CA VAL A 20 -16.46 4.30 -2.09
C VAL A 20 -17.70 3.99 -1.25
N LEU A 21 -17.55 3.15 -0.23
CA LEU A 21 -18.67 2.59 0.51
C LEU A 21 -19.00 3.41 1.76
N ALA A 22 -20.25 3.84 1.88
CA ALA A 22 -20.76 4.42 3.12
C ALA A 22 -20.89 3.36 4.22
N GLY A 23 -20.69 3.76 5.48
CA GLY A 23 -20.81 2.85 6.64
C GLY A 23 -19.65 1.87 6.81
N LYS A 24 -18.58 2.01 6.01
CA LYS A 24 -17.33 1.25 6.11
C LYS A 24 -16.21 2.12 6.70
N THR A 25 -15.08 1.52 7.08
CA THR A 25 -13.98 2.25 7.73
C THR A 25 -13.18 3.04 6.70
N PRO A 26 -13.09 4.38 6.80
CA PRO A 26 -12.26 5.17 5.89
C PRO A 26 -10.76 4.85 6.03
N ARG A 27 -9.99 4.81 4.94
CA ARG A 27 -8.53 4.55 4.97
C ARG A 27 -7.77 5.33 6.02
N HIS A 28 -8.16 6.57 6.33
CA HIS A 28 -7.46 7.42 7.29
C HIS A 28 -7.48 6.82 8.71
N PHE A 29 -8.57 6.18 9.11
CA PHE A 29 -8.66 5.48 10.38
C PHE A 29 -7.81 4.22 10.40
N LEU A 30 -7.82 3.45 9.30
CA LEU A 30 -6.94 2.28 9.14
C LEU A 30 -5.46 2.68 9.18
N CYS A 31 -5.08 3.74 8.47
CA CYS A 31 -3.73 4.30 8.49
C CYS A 31 -3.33 4.80 9.88
N ARG A 32 -4.26 5.40 10.63
CA ARG A 32 -4.00 5.79 12.02
C ARG A 32 -3.82 4.56 12.91
N ALA A 33 -4.65 3.54 12.76
CA ALA A 33 -4.55 2.29 13.50
C ALA A 33 -3.24 1.55 13.20
N LEU A 34 -2.75 1.58 11.95
CA LEU A 34 -1.45 1.00 11.58
C LEU A 34 -0.29 1.51 12.46
N LEU A 35 -0.34 2.74 12.95
CA LEU A 35 0.69 3.27 13.86
C LEU A 35 0.78 2.51 15.19
N SER A 36 -0.21 1.67 15.53
CA SER A 36 -0.19 0.76 16.68
C SER A 36 0.35 -0.64 16.37
N ALA A 37 0.59 -0.98 15.10
CA ALA A 37 1.03 -2.31 14.71
C ALA A 37 2.44 -2.62 15.26
N LYS A 38 2.58 -3.82 15.83
CA LYS A 38 3.83 -4.30 16.44
C LYS A 38 4.59 -5.25 15.54
N THR A 39 3.84 -5.98 14.72
CA THR A 39 4.32 -7.02 13.81
C THR A 39 3.54 -6.97 12.51
N MET A 40 4.03 -7.67 11.50
CA MET A 40 3.35 -7.80 10.21
C MET A 40 1.95 -8.41 10.38
N GLU A 41 1.77 -9.39 11.26
CA GLU A 41 0.46 -10.01 11.54
C GLU A 41 -0.53 -8.97 12.09
N THR A 42 -0.11 -8.14 13.04
CA THR A 42 -0.99 -7.09 13.58
C THR A 42 -1.32 -6.01 12.54
N ALA A 43 -0.37 -5.68 11.66
CA ALA A 43 -0.63 -4.76 10.54
C ALA A 43 -1.68 -5.35 9.59
N GLN A 44 -1.55 -6.63 9.24
CA GLN A 44 -2.53 -7.33 8.41
C GLN A 44 -3.93 -7.37 9.04
N GLN A 45 -4.02 -7.61 10.35
CA GLN A 45 -5.30 -7.61 11.07
C GLN A 45 -5.96 -6.23 11.01
N ILE A 46 -5.18 -5.16 11.18
CA ILE A 46 -5.67 -3.78 11.08
C ILE A 46 -6.17 -3.49 9.66
N LEU A 47 -5.41 -3.86 8.62
CA LEU A 47 -5.80 -3.63 7.23
C LEU A 47 -7.02 -4.45 6.81
N ARG A 48 -7.14 -5.68 7.34
CA ARG A 48 -8.31 -6.54 7.15
C ARG A 48 -9.57 -5.93 7.74
N ASP A 49 -9.43 -5.18 8.84
CA ASP A 49 -10.53 -4.48 9.51
C ASP A 49 -11.76 -5.35 9.74
N ARG A 50 -11.56 -6.52 10.37
CA ARG A 50 -12.62 -7.52 10.53
C ARG A 50 -13.83 -6.97 11.28
N GLY A 51 -15.01 -7.22 10.74
CA GLY A 51 -16.30 -6.76 11.26
C GLY A 51 -16.77 -5.44 10.63
N THR A 52 -15.95 -4.74 9.85
CA THR A 52 -16.38 -3.55 9.10
C THR A 52 -15.82 -3.56 7.69
N GLY A 53 -14.50 -3.57 7.52
CA GLY A 53 -13.82 -3.51 6.24
C GLY A 53 -13.65 -2.08 5.72
N SER A 54 -12.70 -1.91 4.81
CA SER A 54 -12.36 -0.61 4.22
C SER A 54 -13.50 -0.03 3.38
N ALA A 55 -13.65 1.29 3.44
CA ALA A 55 -14.57 2.06 2.61
C ALA A 55 -14.04 2.33 1.20
N ASP A 56 -12.72 2.41 1.04
CA ASP A 56 -12.04 2.84 -0.17
C ASP A 56 -10.79 1.99 -0.47
N GLY A 57 -10.11 2.31 -1.58
CA GLY A 57 -8.95 1.58 -2.07
C GLY A 57 -7.64 2.29 -1.75
N PHE A 58 -6.63 1.53 -1.33
CA PHE A 58 -5.28 2.06 -1.14
C PHE A 58 -4.24 0.94 -1.14
N SER A 59 -2.99 1.33 -1.32
CA SER A 59 -1.81 0.46 -1.26
C SER A 59 -0.89 0.95 -0.15
N VAL A 60 -0.38 0.02 0.65
CA VAL A 60 0.49 0.28 1.81
C VAL A 60 1.85 -0.35 1.53
N ASN A 61 2.89 0.46 1.36
CA ASN A 61 4.26 -0.03 1.45
C ASN A 61 4.67 0.01 2.91
N MET A 62 5.20 -1.08 3.46
CA MET A 62 5.62 -1.16 4.85
C MET A 62 6.80 -2.09 5.08
N SER A 63 7.57 -1.81 6.13
CA SER A 63 8.63 -2.67 6.62
C SER A 63 8.76 -2.52 8.13
N PHE A 64 9.26 -3.56 8.81
CA PHE A 64 9.62 -3.52 10.21
C PHE A 64 11.14 -3.49 10.36
N THR A 65 11.63 -2.36 10.86
CA THR A 65 13.07 -2.11 11.09
C THR A 65 13.61 -2.81 12.34
N ARG A 66 12.71 -3.29 13.22
CA ARG A 66 13.04 -4.00 14.46
C ARG A 66 12.51 -5.43 14.39
N GLN A 67 13.03 -6.21 13.45
CA GLN A 67 12.69 -7.63 13.29
C GLN A 67 13.96 -8.48 13.29
N GLU A 68 13.81 -9.76 13.64
CA GLU A 68 14.89 -10.74 13.49
C GLU A 68 15.01 -11.16 12.02
N GLY A 69 16.24 -11.34 11.55
CA GLY A 69 16.53 -11.74 10.17
C GLY A 69 16.57 -10.57 9.18
N ASP A 70 16.38 -10.89 7.90
CA ASP A 70 16.45 -9.91 6.82
C ASP A 70 15.33 -8.88 6.90
N HIS A 71 15.63 -7.63 6.53
CA HIS A 71 14.62 -6.59 6.39
C HIS A 71 13.79 -6.84 5.13
N LEU A 72 12.57 -7.33 5.32
CA LEU A 72 11.60 -7.54 4.26
C LEU A 72 10.78 -6.25 4.03
N PHE A 73 10.44 -6.01 2.77
CA PHE A 73 9.46 -5.00 2.40
C PHE A 73 8.15 -5.66 2.02
N HIS A 74 7.04 -5.06 2.41
CA HIS A 74 5.71 -5.57 2.07
C HIS A 74 4.91 -4.48 1.38
N ASN A 75 4.16 -4.86 0.36
CA ASN A 75 3.15 -4.03 -0.24
C ASN A 75 1.78 -4.71 -0.08
N ALA A 76 0.86 -4.06 0.63
CA ALA A 76 -0.51 -4.53 0.79
C ALA A 76 -1.46 -3.63 -0.01
N GLU A 77 -2.13 -4.20 -1.00
CA GLU A 77 -3.29 -3.56 -1.62
C GLU A 77 -4.52 -3.91 -0.81
N VAL A 78 -5.33 -2.89 -0.50
CA VAL A 78 -6.57 -2.99 0.28
C VAL A 78 -7.68 -2.36 -0.55
N GLY A 79 -8.76 -3.11 -0.74
CA GLY A 79 -9.93 -2.66 -1.49
C GLY A 79 -11.15 -2.41 -0.62
N PRO A 80 -12.20 -1.79 -1.18
CA PRO A 80 -13.47 -1.60 -0.48
C PRO A 80 -14.18 -2.93 -0.21
N ALA A 81 -14.74 -3.09 0.99
CA ALA A 81 -15.47 -4.29 1.43
C ALA A 81 -16.91 -4.33 0.91
N GLN A 82 -17.07 -4.46 -0.41
CA GLN A 82 -18.38 -4.58 -1.07
C GLN A 82 -18.91 -5.99 -0.84
N ASP A 83 -19.93 -6.13 0.00
CA ASP A 83 -20.59 -7.40 0.36
C ASP A 83 -19.83 -8.32 1.34
N THR A 84 -18.80 -7.78 2.01
CA THR A 84 -18.05 -8.48 3.07
C THR A 84 -17.92 -7.59 4.31
N ASP A 85 -17.59 -8.18 5.45
CA ASP A 85 -17.23 -7.49 6.70
C ASP A 85 -15.70 -7.45 6.94
N GLU A 86 -14.91 -7.85 5.93
CA GLU A 86 -13.45 -7.75 5.92
C GLU A 86 -13.00 -7.07 4.62
N SER A 87 -11.95 -6.24 4.70
CA SER A 87 -11.32 -5.66 3.52
C SER A 87 -10.70 -6.75 2.63
N PRO A 88 -11.00 -6.79 1.32
CA PRO A 88 -10.20 -7.57 0.38
C PRO A 88 -8.76 -7.05 0.38
N MET A 89 -7.79 -7.96 0.46
CA MET A 89 -6.38 -7.61 0.59
C MET A 89 -5.47 -8.54 -0.22
N SER A 90 -4.42 -7.97 -0.82
CA SER A 90 -3.34 -8.71 -1.47
C SER A 90 -1.98 -8.21 -1.02
N ILE A 91 -1.15 -9.12 -0.47
CA ILE A 91 0.17 -8.79 0.07
C ILE A 91 1.24 -9.37 -0.84
N LEU A 92 2.14 -8.50 -1.29
CA LEU A 92 3.40 -8.84 -1.92
C LEU A 92 4.52 -8.64 -0.89
N THR A 93 5.43 -9.60 -0.77
CA THR A 93 6.64 -9.50 0.05
C THR A 93 7.84 -9.45 -0.88
N LEU A 94 8.77 -8.54 -0.59
CA LEU A 94 10.00 -8.31 -1.31
C LEU A 94 11.18 -8.60 -0.38
N SER A 95 12.10 -9.40 -0.90
CA SER A 95 13.36 -9.79 -0.30
C SER A 95 14.43 -8.71 -0.53
N PRO A 96 15.56 -8.74 0.20
CA PRO A 96 16.68 -7.85 -0.07
C PRO A 96 17.12 -7.91 -1.54
N GLY A 97 17.32 -6.74 -2.16
CA GLY A 97 17.66 -6.60 -3.59
C GLY A 97 16.46 -6.50 -4.52
N GLU A 98 15.26 -6.84 -4.06
CA GLU A 98 14.03 -6.61 -4.83
C GLU A 98 13.48 -5.19 -4.59
N HIS A 99 12.79 -4.63 -5.58
CA HIS A 99 12.18 -3.31 -5.49
C HIS A 99 10.75 -3.34 -6.04
N LEU A 100 9.93 -2.40 -5.57
CA LEU A 100 8.57 -2.19 -6.04
C LEU A 100 8.33 -0.72 -6.29
N LEU A 101 7.72 -0.40 -7.42
CA LEU A 101 7.06 0.87 -7.64
C LEU A 101 5.55 0.65 -7.66
N HIS A 102 4.84 1.38 -6.81
CA HIS A 102 3.39 1.36 -6.74
C HIS A 102 2.88 2.80 -6.91
N THR A 103 1.85 2.98 -7.73
CA THR A 103 1.20 4.28 -7.88
C THR A 103 -0.29 4.20 -7.59
N ASN A 104 -1.16 4.88 -8.34
CA ASN A 104 -2.53 5.12 -7.93
C ASN A 104 -3.50 4.17 -8.64
N LYS A 105 -3.14 2.89 -8.74
CA LYS A 105 -3.98 1.82 -9.29
C LYS A 105 -3.78 0.47 -8.63
N PHE A 106 -4.77 -0.42 -8.69
CA PHE A 106 -4.60 -1.83 -8.30
C PHE A 106 -3.72 -2.57 -9.31
N LEU A 107 -2.73 -3.30 -8.82
CA LEU A 107 -1.87 -4.19 -9.60
C LEU A 107 -2.23 -5.66 -9.36
N ARG A 108 -2.83 -5.99 -8.21
CA ARG A 108 -3.15 -7.36 -7.80
C ARG A 108 -4.64 -7.56 -7.52
N LEU A 109 -5.34 -6.58 -6.94
CA LEU A 109 -6.80 -6.62 -6.77
C LEU A 109 -7.56 -6.19 -8.04
N THR A 110 -7.18 -6.73 -9.20
CA THR A 110 -7.66 -6.30 -10.54
C THR A 110 -9.13 -6.60 -10.83
N HIS A 111 -9.79 -7.39 -9.97
CA HIS A 111 -11.22 -7.66 -10.06
C HIS A 111 -12.07 -6.50 -9.48
N ILE A 112 -11.47 -5.58 -8.73
CA ILE A 112 -12.15 -4.41 -8.17
C ILE A 112 -12.19 -3.31 -9.23
N PRO A 113 -13.36 -2.81 -9.65
CA PRO A 113 -13.45 -1.74 -10.62
C PRO A 113 -12.87 -0.43 -10.08
N GLU A 114 -12.11 0.27 -10.91
CA GLU A 114 -11.51 1.58 -10.61
C GLU A 114 -12.23 2.71 -11.37
N GLU A 115 -12.16 3.93 -10.83
CA GLU A 115 -12.63 5.13 -11.50
C GLU A 115 -11.79 5.39 -12.76
N VAL A 116 -12.44 5.64 -13.89
CA VAL A 116 -11.76 6.02 -15.12
C VAL A 116 -11.53 7.53 -15.13
N GLY A 117 -10.30 7.98 -15.37
CA GLY A 117 -10.00 9.40 -15.46
C GLY A 117 -8.51 9.72 -15.40
N LEU A 118 -8.22 11.01 -15.17
CA LEU A 118 -6.86 11.55 -15.18
C LEU A 118 -5.94 10.89 -14.13
N CYS A 119 -6.49 10.46 -12.99
CA CYS A 119 -5.73 9.75 -11.97
C CYS A 119 -5.16 8.43 -12.50
N MET A 120 -5.98 7.65 -13.22
CA MET A 120 -5.56 6.39 -13.85
C MET A 120 -4.56 6.65 -14.98
N THR A 121 -4.83 7.61 -15.87
CA THR A 121 -3.89 7.97 -16.94
C THR A 121 -2.53 8.40 -16.40
N SER A 122 -2.49 9.22 -15.35
CA SER A 122 -1.25 9.62 -14.68
C SER A 122 -0.56 8.45 -13.96
N SER A 123 -1.33 7.54 -13.37
CA SER A 123 -0.85 6.29 -12.77
C SER A 123 -0.14 5.42 -13.82
N ASP A 124 -0.74 5.27 -14.99
CA ASP A 124 -0.15 4.52 -16.11
C ASP A 124 1.11 5.19 -16.65
N HIS A 125 1.10 6.51 -16.86
CA HIS A 125 2.29 7.23 -17.30
C HIS A 125 3.46 7.10 -16.33
N ARG A 126 3.23 7.15 -15.02
CA ARG A 126 4.29 6.98 -14.02
C ARG A 126 4.82 5.55 -13.96
N HIS A 127 3.95 4.54 -14.07
CA HIS A 127 4.41 3.15 -14.21
C HIS A 127 5.22 2.96 -15.50
N ALA A 128 4.75 3.49 -16.63
CA ALA A 128 5.46 3.41 -17.90
C ALA A 128 6.83 4.11 -17.83
N ARG A 129 6.90 5.28 -17.18
CA ARG A 129 8.17 5.97 -16.95
C ARG A 129 9.10 5.19 -16.05
N ALA A 130 8.59 4.64 -14.95
CA ALA A 130 9.37 3.81 -14.04
C ALA A 130 9.97 2.58 -14.74
N ALA A 131 9.20 1.93 -15.61
CA ALA A 131 9.67 0.76 -16.38
C ALA A 131 10.79 1.10 -17.39
N GLN A 132 10.99 2.37 -17.72
CA GLN A 132 12.09 2.84 -18.58
C GLN A 132 13.35 3.23 -17.78
N LEU A 133 13.24 3.36 -16.46
CA LEU A 133 14.38 3.66 -15.60
C LEU A 133 15.10 2.34 -15.24
N PRO A 134 16.43 2.38 -15.08
CA PRO A 134 17.14 1.23 -14.52
C PRO A 134 16.61 0.92 -13.13
N SER A 135 16.68 -0.35 -12.75
CA SER A 135 16.42 -0.75 -11.36
C SER A 135 17.40 -0.02 -10.43
N PRO A 136 16.93 0.49 -9.28
CA PRO A 136 17.82 1.12 -8.32
C PRO A 136 18.79 0.07 -7.77
N ASP A 137 20.07 0.43 -7.70
CA ASP A 137 21.14 -0.44 -7.20
C ASP A 137 21.72 0.11 -5.88
N ASN A 138 21.72 1.43 -5.73
CA ASN A 138 22.26 2.12 -4.56
C ASN A 138 21.31 3.22 -4.05
N ARG A 139 21.70 3.86 -2.94
CA ARG A 139 20.87 4.89 -2.31
C ARG A 139 20.80 6.15 -3.18
N GLU A 140 21.89 6.48 -3.84
CA GLU A 140 22.03 7.66 -4.70
C GLU A 140 21.04 7.61 -5.87
N ASP A 141 20.72 6.42 -6.39
CA ASP A 141 19.70 6.22 -7.42
C ASP A 141 18.28 6.61 -6.96
N LEU A 142 18.04 6.62 -5.64
CA LEU A 142 16.74 6.98 -5.03
C LEU A 142 16.69 8.44 -4.58
N GLU A 143 17.82 9.14 -4.55
CA GLU A 143 17.88 10.55 -4.16
C GLU A 143 17.46 11.43 -5.34
N CYS A 144 16.43 12.26 -5.15
CA CYS A 144 16.15 13.31 -6.14
C CYS A 144 17.29 14.33 -6.08
N SER A 145 18.02 14.51 -7.18
CA SER A 145 18.95 15.63 -7.35
C SER A 145 18.23 16.94 -7.02
N THR A 146 18.54 17.51 -5.86
CA THR A 146 18.12 18.85 -5.49
C THR A 146 18.85 19.82 -6.41
N TYR A 147 18.13 20.36 -7.39
CA TYR A 147 18.54 21.52 -8.19
C TYR A 147 18.10 22.80 -7.50
#